data_AF-A0A2M8K4P8-F1
#
_entry.id   AF-A0A2M8K4P8-F1
#
_cell.length_a   1.000
_cell.length_b   1.000
_cell.length_c   1.000
_cell.angle_alpha   90.00
_cell.angle_beta   90.00
_cell.angle_gamma   90.00
#
_symmetry.space_group_name_H-M   'P 1'
#
loop_
_entity.id
_entity.type
_entity.pdbx_description
1 polymer ?
#
loop_
_entity_poly.entity_id
_entity_poly.type
_entity_poly.pdbx_seq_one_letter_code
_entity_poly.pdbx_strand_id
1 'polypeptide(L)' 'MSANHETDKTIKSPCIRHCCLDGDDVCVGCYRTITEIMDWQKSTQSEKLDILANCSIRKQKHDTLYL' A
#
# COMPACT_ATOMS: atom_id res chain seq x y z
N MET A 1 -28.46 5.49 8.35
CA MET A 1 -27.26 5.49 9.21
C MET A 1 -26.96 4.03 9.55
N SER A 2 -25.69 3.65 9.40
CA SER A 2 -25.09 2.37 9.83
C SER A 2 -25.34 1.14 8.93
N ALA A 3 -24.36 0.87 8.07
CA ALA A 3 -24.05 -0.49 7.64
C ALA A 3 -22.72 -0.88 8.31
N ASN A 4 -22.81 -1.60 9.42
CA ASN A 4 -21.69 -2.36 9.97
C ASN A 4 -21.30 -3.44 8.96
N HIS A 5 -20.00 -3.59 8.69
CA HIS A 5 -19.42 -4.80 8.15
C HIS A 5 -18.27 -5.21 9.06
N GLU A 6 -18.63 -5.97 10.08
CA GLU A 6 -17.70 -6.81 10.83
C GLU A 6 -17.56 -8.14 10.08
N THR A 7 -16.36 -8.74 10.16
CA THR A 7 -15.92 -10.03 9.63
C THR A 7 -15.43 -10.09 8.18
N ASP A 8 -14.33 -9.41 7.90
CA ASP A 8 -13.36 -9.90 6.91
C ASP A 8 -11.98 -9.81 7.59
N LYS A 9 -11.13 -10.83 7.42
CA LYS A 9 -9.71 -10.74 7.77
C LYS A 9 -9.07 -9.74 6.80
N THR A 10 -9.47 -8.49 6.94
CA THR A 10 -9.10 -7.42 6.04
C THR A 10 -7.63 -7.14 6.27
N ILE A 11 -6.82 -7.48 5.27
CA ILE A 11 -5.44 -7.02 5.21
C ILE A 11 -5.49 -5.50 5.35
N LYS A 12 -4.87 -4.97 6.40
CA LYS A 12 -4.87 -3.53 6.66
C LYS A 12 -4.09 -2.83 5.56
N SER A 13 -4.63 -1.70 5.09
CA SER A 13 -3.92 -0.86 4.12
C SER A 13 -2.66 -0.28 4.77
N PRO A 14 -1.51 -0.25 4.05
CA PRO A 14 -0.27 0.35 4.55
C PRO A 14 -0.31 1.90 4.48
N CYS A 15 -1.46 2.49 4.17
CA CYS A 15 -1.62 3.93 3.98
C CYS A 15 -1.44 4.70 5.30
N ILE A 16 -0.42 5.57 5.35
CA ILE A 16 -0.19 6.48 6.47
C ILE A 16 -0.88 7.84 6.32
N ARG A 17 -1.81 7.96 5.34
CA ARG A 17 -2.50 9.23 4.98
C ARG A 17 -1.58 10.39 4.61
N HIS A 18 -0.35 10.08 4.19
CA HIS A 18 0.59 11.03 3.64
C HIS A 18 0.96 10.58 2.22
N CYS A 19 0.22 11.08 1.23
CA CYS A 19 0.40 10.71 -0.17
C CYS A 19 1.27 11.75 -0.87
N CYS A 20 2.51 11.38 -1.17
CA CYS A 20 3.40 12.10 -2.06
C CYS A 20 4.01 11.05 -2.99
N LEU A 21 3.85 11.22 -4.30
CA LEU A 21 4.39 10.30 -5.31
C LEU A 21 5.76 10.80 -5.76
N ASP A 22 6.66 9.87 -6.06
CA ASP A 22 7.94 10.16 -6.72
C ASP A 22 7.79 10.14 -8.26
N GLY A 23 8.94 10.20 -8.97
CA GLY A 23 8.97 10.16 -10.44
C GLY A 23 8.59 8.81 -11.06
N ASP A 24 8.52 7.75 -10.26
CA ASP A 24 8.13 6.40 -10.69
C ASP A 24 6.67 6.07 -10.29
N ASP A 25 5.89 7.09 -9.94
CA ASP A 25 4.52 6.97 -9.43
C ASP A 25 4.41 6.10 -8.16
N VAL A 26 5.48 6.03 -7.36
CA VAL A 26 5.51 5.33 -6.09
C VAL A 26 5.29 6.33 -4.96
N CYS A 27 4.35 6.02 -4.06
CA CYS A 27 4.11 6.84 -2.89
C CYS A 27 5.28 6.74 -1.91
N VAL A 28 5.99 7.83 -1.63
CA VAL A 28 7.12 7.85 -0.68
C VAL A 28 6.71 7.57 0.77
N GLY A 29 5.42 7.70 1.10
CA GLY A 29 4.90 7.45 2.44
C GLY A 29 4.49 5.99 2.71
N CYS A 30 3.74 5.38 1.77
CA CYS A 30 3.26 4.01 1.93
C CYS A 30 3.89 3.00 0.97
N TYR A 31 4.78 3.47 0.08
CA TYR A 31 5.54 2.70 -0.90
C TYR A 31 4.69 1.86 -1.86
N ARG A 32 3.41 2.23 -2.05
CA ARG A 32 2.55 1.66 -3.10
C ARG A 32 2.67 2.47 -4.38
N THR A 33 2.54 1.81 -5.52
CA THR A 33 2.35 2.52 -6.80
C THR A 33 0.96 3.14 -6.88
N ILE A 34 0.78 4.14 -7.75
CA ILE A 34 -0.55 4.72 -7.99
C ILE A 34 -1.58 3.65 -8.43
N THR A 35 -1.17 2.68 -9.25
CA THR A 35 -2.02 1.57 -9.68
C THR A 35 -2.46 0.70 -8.49
N GLU A 36 -1.51 0.31 -7.64
CA GLU A 36 -1.81 -0.47 -6.42
C GLU A 36 -2.73 0.29 -5.45
N ILE A 37 -2.62 1.63 -5.39
CA ILE A 37 -3.52 2.49 -4.60
C ILE A 37 -4.95 2.45 -5.16
N MET A 38 -5.08 2.59 -6.48
CA MET A 38 -6.37 2.61 -7.18
C MET A 38 -7.08 1.25 -7.13
N ASP A 39 -6.32 0.16 -7.24
CA ASP A 39 -6.88 -1.19 -7.30
C ASP A 39 -7.02 -1.87 -5.93
N TRP A 40 -6.48 -1.28 -4.84
CA TRP A 40 -6.47 -1.88 -3.51
C TRP A 40 -7.82 -2.44 -3.04
N GLN A 41 -8.92 -1.74 -3.29
CA GLN A 41 -10.26 -2.19 -2.88
C GLN A 41 -10.73 -3.41 -3.68
N LYS A 42 -10.26 -3.56 -4.92
CA LYS A 42 -10.59 -4.66 -5.83
C LYS A 42 -9.62 -5.83 -5.69
N SER A 43 -8.42 -5.60 -5.14
CA SER A 43 -7.42 -6.63 -4.93
C SER A 43 -7.89 -7.72 -3.97
N THR A 44 -7.61 -8.96 -4.34
CA THR A 44 -7.75 -10.17 -3.54
C THR A 44 -6.79 -10.16 -2.35
N GLN A 45 -7.00 -11.07 -1.40
CA GLN A 45 -6.12 -11.18 -0.24
C GLN A 45 -4.67 -11.53 -0.63
N SER A 46 -4.47 -12.38 -1.64
CA SER A 46 -3.13 -12.71 -2.15
C SER A 46 -2.45 -11.47 -2.74
N GLU A 47 -3.14 -10.76 -3.63
CA GLU A 47 -2.59 -9.54 -4.24
C GLU A 47 -2.27 -8.47 -3.20
N LYS A 48 -3.11 -8.32 -2.17
CA LYS A 48 -2.84 -7.40 -1.06
C LYS A 48 -1.57 -7.76 -0.30
N LEU A 49 -1.32 -9.05 -0.07
CA LEU A 49 -0.09 -9.54 0.57
C LEU A 49 1.13 -9.28 -0.32
N ASP A 50 1.02 -9.54 -1.63
CA ASP A 50 2.09 -9.29 -2.58
C ASP A 50 2.44 -7.80 -2.66
N ILE A 51 1.41 -6.94 -2.70
CA ILE A 51 1.58 -5.47 -2.64
C ILE A 51 2.32 -5.08 -1.36
N LEU A 52 1.94 -5.61 -0.20
CA LEU A 52 2.61 -5.31 1.07
C LEU A 52 4.07 -5.77 1.10
N ALA A 53 4.38 -6.94 0.55
CA ALA A 53 5.74 -7.44 0.42
C ALA A 53 6.57 -6.50 -0.47
N ASN A 54 6.03 -6.10 -1.64
CA ASN A 54 6.67 -5.16 -2.55
C ASN A 54 6.89 -3.78 -1.92
N CYS A 55 5.92 -3.27 -1.16
CA CYS A 55 6.05 -2.02 -0.41
C CYS A 55 7.24 -2.08 0.56
N SER A 56 7.40 -3.21 1.25
CA SER A 56 8.49 -3.41 2.20
C SER A 56 9.86 -3.41 1.51
N ILE A 57 9.96 -4.04 0.34
CA ILE A 57 11.17 -4.05 -0.50
C ILE A 57 11.49 -2.63 -0.99
N ARG A 58 10.49 -1.91 -1.53
CA ARG A 58 10.66 -0.52 -2.00
C ARG A 58 11.09 0.41 -0.88
N LYS A 59 10.50 0.25 0.31
CA LYS A 59 10.90 0.97 1.52
C LYS A 59 12.35 0.69 1.89
N GLN A 60 12.77 -0.58 1.94
CA GLN A 60 14.15 -0.94 2.27
C GLN A 60 15.15 -0.38 1.25
N LYS A 61 14.81 -0.44 -0.04
CA LYS A 61 15.62 0.15 -1.12
C LYS A 61 15.75 1.66 -0.93
N HIS A 62 14.65 2.35 -0.64
CA HIS A 62 14.66 3.78 -0.35
C HIS A 62 15.52 4.09 0.88
N ASP A 63 15.31 3.39 2.00
CA ASP A 63 16.07 3.61 3.24
C ASP A 63 17.59 3.40 3.03
N THR A 64 17.98 2.43 2.20
CA THR A 64 19.40 2.15 1.90
C THR A 64 20.05 3.22 1.00
N LEU A 65 19.27 3.94 0.19
CA LEU A 65 19.79 4.98 -0.72
C LEU A 65 20.01 6.34 -0.02
N TYR A 66 19.40 6.55 1.15
CA TYR A 66 19.46 7.81 1.91
C TYR A 66 20.12 7.64 3.29
N LEU A 67 20.80 6.51 3.52
CA LEU A 67 21.72 6.26 4.64
C LEU A 67 23.17 6.37 4.16
#